data_AF-A0A9X3MNV4-F1
#
_entry.id   AF-A0A9X3MNV4-F1
#
_cell.length_a   1.000
_cell.length_b   1.000
_cell.length_c   1.000
_cell.angle_alpha   90.00
_cell.angle_beta   90.00
_cell.angle_gamma   90.00
#
_symmetry.space_group_name_H-M   'P 1'
#
loop_
_entity.id
_entity.type
_entity.pdbx_description
1 polymer ?
#
loop_
_entity_poly.entity_id
_entity_poly.type
_entity_poly.pdbx_seq_one_letter_code
_entity_poly.pdbx_strand_id
1 'polypeptide(L)' 'MPTLQIIIASTRPGRVGLPVADWFAARAQQHGGFELDVVDLAELDLPFMDEPNHPRLRRYEHQHTLRPLRAVS' A
#
# COMPACT_ATOMS: atom_id res chain seq x y z
N MET A 1 5.52 10.28 -20.95
CA MET A 1 5.32 8.81 -20.94
C MET A 1 4.25 8.50 -19.91
N PRO A 2 3.42 7.46 -20.09
CA PRO A 2 2.47 7.06 -19.05
C PRO A 2 3.21 6.52 -17.81
N THR A 3 2.65 6.80 -16.64
CA THR A 3 3.16 6.26 -15.37
C THR A 3 2.55 4.89 -15.11
N LEU A 4 3.38 3.93 -14.71
CA LEU A 4 2.94 2.60 -14.28
C LEU A 4 3.28 2.44 -12.80
N GLN A 5 2.24 2.49 -11.97
CA GLN A 5 2.38 2.29 -10.52
C GLN A 5 2.20 0.81 -10.16
N ILE A 6 3.15 0.26 -9.43
CA ILE A 6 3.19 -1.13 -8.96
C ILE A 6 3.03 -1.12 -7.44
N ILE A 7 1.95 -1.69 -6.92
CA ILE A 7 1.63 -1.68 -5.48
C ILE A 7 1.79 -3.09 -4.90
N ILE A 8 2.71 -3.26 -3.95
CA ILE A 8 2.88 -4.50 -3.20
C ILE A 8 1.98 -4.43 -1.96
N ALA A 9 0.85 -5.13 -2.02
CA ALA A 9 -0.17 -5.04 -0.97
C ALA A 9 0.05 -5.97 0.24
N SER A 10 0.98 -6.92 0.17
CA SER A 10 1.21 -7.89 1.26
C SER A 10 2.26 -7.36 2.23
N THR A 11 1.91 -7.21 3.51
CA THR A 11 2.83 -6.75 4.56
C THR A 11 3.38 -7.87 5.44
N ARG A 12 3.01 -9.12 5.18
CA ARG A 12 3.39 -10.27 6.03
C ARG A 12 4.89 -10.60 5.91
N PRO A 13 5.53 -11.09 6.98
CA PRO A 13 6.84 -11.71 6.88
C PRO A 13 6.86 -12.85 5.86
N GLY A 14 7.91 -12.94 5.04
CA GLY A 14 8.01 -13.95 3.98
C GLY A 14 7.10 -13.70 2.77
N ARG A 15 6.65 -12.46 2.54
CA ARG A 15 5.79 -12.09 1.39
C ARG A 15 6.43 -12.45 0.04
N VAL A 16 5.64 -13.12 -0.81
CA VAL A 16 6.00 -13.41 -2.21
C VAL A 16 5.80 -12.19 -3.12
N GLY A 17 5.00 -11.20 -2.68
CA GLY A 17 4.69 -10.01 -3.48
C GLY A 17 5.91 -9.17 -3.87
N LEU A 18 6.89 -9.03 -2.95
CA LEU A 18 8.12 -8.26 -3.20
C LEU A 18 8.95 -8.85 -4.35
N PRO A 19 9.39 -10.12 -4.32
CA PRO A 19 10.21 -10.67 -5.42
C PRO A 19 9.46 -10.72 -6.77
N VAL A 20 8.14 -10.84 -6.77
CA VAL A 20 7.33 -10.76 -8.00
C VAL A 20 7.30 -9.34 -8.56
N ALA A 21 7.13 -8.33 -7.69
CA ALA A 21 7.15 -6.93 -8.10
C ALA A 21 8.52 -6.51 -8.65
N ASP A 22 9.61 -6.94 -8.02
CA ASP A 22 10.97 -6.66 -8.48
C ASP A 22 11.23 -7.23 -9.89
N TRP A 23 10.83 -8.48 -10.12
CA TRP A 23 10.93 -9.12 -11.44
C TRP A 23 10.13 -8.35 -12.51
N PHE A 24 8.90 -7.95 -12.18
CA PHE A 24 8.04 -7.23 -13.12
C PHE A 24 8.55 -5.82 -13.40
N ALA A 25 8.99 -5.08 -12.38
CA ALA A 25 9.57 -3.75 -12.53
C ALA A 25 10.80 -3.79 -13.44
N ALA A 26 11.70 -4.77 -13.27
CA ALA A 26 12.84 -4.95 -14.16
C ALA A 26 12.42 -5.17 -15.63
N ARG A 27 11.35 -5.94 -15.86
CA ARG A 27 10.81 -6.18 -17.21
C ARG A 27 10.17 -4.93 -17.81
N ALA A 28 9.44 -4.16 -17.01
CA ALA A 28 8.80 -2.92 -17.43
C ALA A 28 9.84 -1.82 -17.72
N GLN A 29 10.94 -1.79 -16.96
CA GLN A 29 12.07 -0.89 -17.20
C GLN A 29 12.75 -1.20 -18.53
N GLN A 30 12.96 -2.49 -18.84
CA GLN A 30 13.49 -2.94 -20.13
C GLN A 30 12.55 -2.62 -21.31
N HIS A 31 11.24 -2.61 -21.07
CA HIS A 31 10.26 -2.21 -22.10
C HIS A 31 10.37 -0.71 -22.43
N GLY A 32 10.76 0.14 -21.48
CA GLY A 32 11.05 1.56 -21.71
C GLY A 32 9.84 2.45 -22.03
N GLY A 33 8.63 1.89 -22.08
CA GLY A 33 7.40 2.63 -22.39
C GLY A 33 6.75 3.37 -21.23
N PHE A 34 7.31 3.25 -20.02
CA PHE A 34 6.69 3.74 -18.78
C PHE A 34 7.70 4.45 -17.88
N GLU A 35 7.22 5.46 -17.16
CA GLU A 35 7.85 5.86 -15.90
C GLU A 35 7.31 4.96 -14.79
N LEU A 36 8.20 4.26 -14.09
CA LEU A 36 7.82 3.30 -13.06
C LEU A 36 7.76 3.97 -11.69
N ASP A 37 6.75 3.61 -10.92
CA ASP A 37 6.65 3.95 -9.50
C ASP A 37 6.27 2.68 -8.72
N VAL A 38 7.10 2.27 -7.76
CA VAL A 38 6.91 1.04 -6.98
C VAL A 38 6.64 1.42 -5.53
N VAL A 39 5.52 0.97 -5.00
CA VAL A 39 5.05 1.26 -3.65
C VAL A 39 4.90 -0.04 -2.87
N ASP A 40 5.68 -0.23 -1.80
CA ASP A 40 5.52 -1.36 -0.88
C ASP A 40 4.75 -0.95 0.37
N LEU A 41 3.56 -1.51 0.55
CA LEU A 41 2.76 -1.26 1.76
C LEU A 41 3.42 -1.80 3.03
N ALA A 42 4.39 -2.71 2.91
CA ALA A 42 5.16 -3.21 4.06
C ALA A 42 6.19 -2.20 4.56
N GLU A 43 6.63 -1.29 3.69
CA GLU A 43 7.58 -0.20 4.03
C GLU A 43 6.86 1.06 4.46
N LEU A 44 5.65 1.26 3.93
CA LEU A 44 4.73 2.24 4.46
C LEU A 44 4.26 1.73 5.83
N ASP A 45 4.77 2.34 6.90
CA ASP A 45 4.31 2.18 8.29
C ASP A 45 2.87 2.70 8.44
N LEU A 46 1.97 2.20 7.61
CA LEU A 46 0.55 2.51 7.64
C LEU A 46 0.06 1.99 8.97
N PRO A 47 -0.60 2.84 9.79
CA PRO A 47 -1.23 2.37 11.01
C PRO A 47 -2.22 1.30 10.60
N PHE A 48 -1.83 0.03 10.81
CA PHE A 48 -2.74 -1.09 10.70
C PHE A 48 -3.90 -0.75 11.63
N MET A 49 -5.12 -1.01 11.16
CA MET A 49 -6.33 -0.83 11.95
C MET A 49 -6.25 -1.73 13.19
N ASP A 50 -5.59 -1.24 14.23
CA ASP A 50 -5.51 -1.80 15.59
C ASP A 50 -6.81 -1.51 16.33
N GLU A 51 -7.94 -1.86 15.71
CA GLU A 51 -9.18 -2.01 16.45
C GLU A 51 -9.32 -3.49 16.83
N PRO A 52 -9.10 -3.86 18.10
CA PRO A 52 -9.23 -5.25 18.55
C PRO A 52 -10.67 -5.79 18.45
N ASN A 53 -11.63 -4.95 18.07
CA ASN A 53 -13.05 -5.28 18.00
C ASN A 53 -13.61 -5.10 16.60
N HIS A 54 -14.36 -6.10 16.14
CA HIS A 54 -15.03 -6.07 14.84
C HIS A 54 -15.95 -4.83 14.72
N PRO A 55 -15.93 -4.08 13.60
CA PRO A 55 -16.68 -2.82 13.41
C PRO A 55 -18.22 -2.95 13.54
N ARG A 56 -18.74 -4.17 13.73
CA ARG A 56 -20.15 -4.44 14.07
C ARG A 56 -20.55 -3.94 15.46
N LEU A 57 -19.59 -3.69 16.37
CA LEU A 57 -19.89 -3.32 17.76
C LEU A 57 -20.03 -1.81 18.00
N ARG A 58 -19.75 -0.95 17.00
CA ARG A 58 -19.89 0.52 17.07
C ARG A 58 -19.28 1.16 18.33
N ARG A 59 -18.20 0.59 18.88
CA ARG A 59 -17.45 1.18 19.99
C ARG A 59 -16.09 1.63 19.47
N TYR A 60 -16.07 2.87 18.99
CA TYR A 60 -14.85 3.54 18.57
C TYR A 60 -14.27 4.24 19.80
N GLU A 61 -13.11 3.80 20.29
CA GLU A 61 -12.48 4.38 21.49
C GLU A 61 -11.27 5.30 21.18
N HIS A 62 -10.82 5.39 19.92
CA HIS A 62 -9.67 6.21 19.58
C HIS A 62 -10.01 7.44 18.72
N GLN A 63 -9.49 8.61 19.11
CA GLN A 63 -9.75 9.92 18.48
C GLN A 63 -9.27 10.04 17.01
N HIS A 64 -8.43 9.14 16.52
CA HIS A 64 -7.93 9.18 15.14
C HIS A 64 -8.98 8.69 14.12
N THR A 65 -10.02 7.96 14.55
CA THR A 65 -11.10 7.46 13.69
C THR A 65 -12.00 8.56 13.13
N LEU A 66 -11.93 9.80 13.68
CA LEU A 66 -12.77 10.94 13.26
C LEU A 66 -12.08 11.94 12.34
N ARG A 67 -10.85 11.69 11.87
CA ARG A 67 -10.20 12.61 10.94
C ARG A 67 -10.26 12.03 9.51
N PRO A 68 -11.28 12.36 8.70
CA PRO A 68 -11.19 12.10 7.27
C PRO A 68 -9.98 12.86 6.73
N LEU A 69 -9.17 12.18 5.91
CA LEU A 69 -8.15 12.80 5.07
C LEU A 69 -8.79 13.97 4.31
N ARG A 70 -8.62 15.18 4.84
CA ARG A 70 -8.86 16.41 4.09
C ARG A 70 -7.62 16.68 3.26
N ALA A 71 -7.90 17.11 2.03
CA ALA A 71 -7.00 17.63 1.00
C ALA A 71 -6.27 16.58 0.15
N VAL A 72 -6.85 16.32 -1.02
CA VAL A 72 -6.11 16.55 -2.27
C VAL A 72 -6.92 17.57 -3.06
N SER A 73 -6.24 18.66 -3.45
CA SER A 73 -6.78 19.79 -4.22
C SER A 73 -7.04 19.42 -5.67
#